data_AF-A0A9D2DCK1-F1
#
_entry.id   AF-A0A9D2DCK1-F1
#
_cell.length_a   1.000
_cell.length_b   1.000
_cell.length_c   1.000
_cell.angle_alpha   90.00
_cell.angle_beta   90.00
_cell.angle_gamma   90.00
#
_symmetry.space_group_name_H-M   'P 1'
#
loop_
_entity.id
_entity.type
_entity.pdbx_description
1 polymer ?
#
loop_
_entity_poly.entity_id
_entity_poly.type
_entity_poly.pdbx_seq_one_letter_code
_entity_poly.pdbx_strand_id
1 'polypeptide(L)'
;MIPCLLLPVPLIVSANVVWPSLYILSQVYCWYVIVLGLVVEFFAVRFFGKASWGKAAVVTVVMNAISALVGWVLIPVSGILTEFLLLPFAPGTFQLSHWIVDYVFVALVNTCIEGLAMTGIFKYRFKRVFWWLLAANAVSVALSVLVPLSNFD
;
A
#
# COMPACT_ATOMS: atom_id res chain seq x y z
N MET A 1 24.33 14.48 -3.56
CA MET A 1 24.78 13.70 -2.39
C MET A 1 23.82 13.91 -1.22
N ILE A 2 22.54 13.54 -1.38
CA ILE A 2 21.50 13.63 -0.33
C ILE A 2 20.89 12.24 -0.02
N PRO A 3 21.63 11.10 0.14
CA PRO A 3 21.04 9.92 0.77
C PRO A 3 21.48 9.69 2.22
N CYS A 4 22.47 10.42 2.75
CA CYS A 4 23.08 10.05 4.04
C CYS A 4 22.41 10.66 5.29
N LEU A 5 21.55 11.67 5.14
CA LEU A 5 20.99 12.40 6.30
C LEU A 5 19.75 11.76 6.92
N LEU A 6 19.18 10.71 6.33
CA LEU A 6 18.05 9.97 6.89
C LEU A 6 18.45 8.64 7.56
N LEU A 7 19.73 8.27 7.51
CA LEU A 7 20.23 6.99 8.02
C LEU A 7 20.47 6.89 9.54
N PRO A 8 20.61 7.97 10.36
CA PRO A 8 20.82 7.78 11.81
C PRO A 8 19.53 7.88 12.64
N VAL A 9 18.37 8.16 12.04
CA VAL A 9 17.10 8.25 12.79
C VAL A 9 16.70 6.93 13.50
N PRO A 10 17.08 5.71 13.07
CA PRO A 10 16.65 4.51 13.78
C PRO A 10 17.51 4.17 15.02
N LEU A 11 18.55 4.95 15.36
CA LEU A 11 19.47 4.58 16.47
C LEU A 11 19.11 5.16 17.84
N ILE A 12 18.19 6.13 17.91
CA ILE A 12 17.75 6.76 19.17
C ILE A 12 16.33 6.32 19.56
N VAL A 13 15.63 5.66 18.64
CA VAL A 13 14.26 5.22 18.85
C VAL A 13 14.29 3.80 19.39
N SER A 14 13.82 3.65 20.63
CA SER A 14 13.69 2.39 21.36
C SER A 14 13.14 1.27 20.47
N ALA A 15 13.61 0.03 20.67
CA ALA A 15 13.21 -1.20 19.98
C ALA A 15 11.68 -1.52 20.00
N ASN A 16 10.86 -0.62 20.57
CA ASN A 16 9.41 -0.64 20.61
C ASN A 16 8.74 0.16 19.47
N VAL A 17 9.49 0.67 18.49
CA VAL A 17 8.92 1.40 17.35
C VAL A 17 8.95 0.53 16.11
N VAL A 18 8.05 -0.46 16.09
CA VAL A 18 7.65 -1.12 14.85
C VAL A 18 6.53 -0.27 14.27
N TRP A 19 6.79 0.45 13.18
CA TRP A 19 5.74 1.20 12.49
C TRP A 19 4.72 0.22 11.86
N PRO A 20 3.41 0.40 12.09
CA PRO A 20 2.39 -0.47 11.49
C PRO A 20 2.52 -0.61 9.96
N SER A 21 2.92 0.45 9.27
CA SER A 21 3.24 0.45 7.84
C SER A 21 4.39 -0.50 7.46
N LEU A 22 5.42 -0.67 8.30
CA LEU A 22 6.46 -1.68 8.08
C LEU A 22 5.94 -3.09 8.31
N TYR A 23 5.03 -3.29 9.27
CA TYR A 23 4.35 -4.57 9.45
C TYR A 23 3.50 -4.92 8.22
N ILE A 24 2.72 -3.96 7.71
CA ILE A 24 1.95 -4.10 6.47
C ILE A 24 2.86 -4.39 5.27
N LEU A 25 4.03 -3.74 5.18
CA LEU A 25 5.01 -4.01 4.13
C LEU A 25 5.68 -5.39 4.28
N SER A 26 5.90 -5.86 5.50
CA SER A 26 6.49 -7.19 5.75
C SER A 26 5.55 -8.34 5.36
N GLN A 27 4.25 -8.07 5.25
CA GLN A 27 3.24 -9.03 4.76
C GLN A 27 3.28 -9.25 3.24
N VAL A 28 4.21 -8.61 2.51
CA VAL A 28 4.47 -8.85 1.07
C VAL A 28 4.86 -10.32 0.78
N TYR A 29 5.22 -11.11 1.80
CA TYR A 29 5.46 -12.56 1.64
C TYR A 29 4.19 -13.42 1.60
N CYS A 30 3.00 -12.85 1.84
CA CYS A 30 1.72 -13.54 1.74
C CYS A 30 1.28 -13.66 0.27
N TRP A 31 1.96 -14.53 -0.48
CA TRP A 31 1.76 -14.71 -1.93
C TRP A 31 0.30 -14.97 -2.33
N TYR A 32 -0.49 -15.61 -1.47
CA TYR A 32 -1.91 -15.86 -1.70
C TYR A 32 -2.77 -14.59 -1.61
N VAL A 33 -2.42 -13.64 -0.73
CA VAL A 33 -3.09 -12.32 -0.67
C VAL A 33 -2.78 -11.51 -1.93
N ILE A 34 -1.54 -11.56 -2.40
CA ILE A 34 -1.13 -10.90 -3.65
C ILE A 34 -1.87 -11.48 -4.84
N VAL A 35 -1.92 -12.81 -4.97
CA VAL A 35 -2.64 -13.47 -6.07
C VAL A 35 -4.13 -13.14 -6.03
N LEU A 36 -4.75 -13.16 -4.85
CA LEU A 36 -6.17 -12.81 -4.71
C LEU A 36 -6.43 -11.35 -5.08
N GLY A 37 -5.58 -10.42 -4.62
CA GLY A 37 -5.65 -9.01 -4.99
C GLY A 37 -5.54 -8.80 -6.50
N LEU A 38 -4.57 -9.44 -7.16
CA LEU A 38 -4.40 -9.39 -8.60
C LEU A 38 -5.63 -9.92 -9.36
N VAL A 39 -6.26 -11.00 -8.89
CA VAL A 39 -7.48 -11.53 -9.51
C VAL A 39 -8.63 -10.54 -9.37
N VAL A 40 -8.83 -9.98 -8.17
CA VAL A 40 -9.87 -8.98 -7.92
C VAL A 40 -9.67 -7.75 -8.82
N GLU A 41 -8.44 -7.24 -8.88
CA GLU A 41 -8.12 -6.07 -9.70
C GLU A 41 -8.21 -6.34 -11.19
N PHE A 42 -7.85 -7.54 -11.65
CA PHE A 42 -8.06 -7.95 -13.04
C PHE A 42 -9.53 -7.85 -13.45
N PHE A 43 -10.44 -8.39 -12.63
CA PHE A 43 -11.87 -8.26 -12.87
C PHE A 43 -12.34 -6.81 -12.74
N ALA A 44 -11.80 -6.04 -11.79
CA ALA A 44 -12.16 -4.64 -11.63
C ALA A 44 -11.76 -3.80 -12.87
N VAL A 45 -10.55 -3.97 -13.39
CA VAL A 45 -10.10 -3.34 -14.63
C VAL A 45 -10.96 -3.80 -15.82
N ARG A 46 -11.33 -5.09 -15.88
CA ARG A 46 -12.19 -5.63 -16.92
C ARG A 46 -13.58 -5.00 -16.93
N PHE A 47 -14.22 -4.89 -15.76
CA PHE A 47 -15.62 -4.47 -15.66
C PHE A 47 -15.77 -2.95 -15.49
N PHE A 48 -15.04 -2.34 -14.55
CA PHE A 48 -15.10 -0.89 -14.30
C PHE A 48 -14.25 -0.10 -15.31
N GLY A 49 -13.08 -0.65 -15.69
CA GLY A 49 -12.22 -0.09 -16.72
C GLY A 49 -12.66 -0.40 -18.16
N LYS A 50 -13.64 -1.30 -18.36
CA LYS A 50 -14.12 -1.73 -19.68
C LYS A 50 -13.00 -2.17 -20.63
N ALA A 51 -11.90 -2.72 -20.11
CA ALA A 51 -10.79 -3.24 -20.90
C ALA A 51 -11.19 -4.55 -21.61
N SER A 52 -10.53 -4.89 -22.72
CA SER A 52 -10.57 -6.28 -23.21
C SER A 52 -9.82 -7.20 -22.25
N TRP A 53 -10.10 -8.50 -22.27
CA TRP A 53 -9.47 -9.47 -21.34
C TRP A 53 -7.94 -9.39 -21.35
N GLY A 54 -7.32 -9.41 -22.53
CA GLY A 54 -5.86 -9.30 -22.65
C GLY A 54 -5.33 -7.94 -22.15
N LYS A 55 -6.04 -6.85 -22.44
CA LYS A 55 -5.65 -5.52 -21.94
C LYS A 55 -5.80 -5.43 -20.42
N ALA A 56 -6.84 -6.03 -19.84
CA ALA A 56 -7.05 -6.06 -18.39
C ALA A 56 -5.88 -6.74 -17.69
N ALA A 57 -5.41 -7.89 -18.20
CA ALA A 57 -4.27 -8.60 -17.64
C ALA A 57 -3.01 -7.73 -17.65
N VAL A 58 -2.69 -7.11 -18.79
CA VAL A 58 -1.52 -6.23 -18.92
C VAL A 58 -1.61 -5.03 -17.99
N VAL A 59 -2.77 -4.37 -17.93
CA VAL A 59 -2.99 -3.22 -17.06
C VAL A 59 -2.78 -3.60 -15.59
N THR A 60 -3.41 -4.68 -15.14
CA THR A 60 -3.31 -5.12 -13.74
C THR A 60 -1.87 -5.46 -13.36
N VAL A 61 -1.17 -6.24 -14.18
CA VAL A 61 0.23 -6.62 -13.91
C VAL A 61 1.15 -5.40 -13.87
N VAL A 62 1.06 -4.51 -14.86
CA VAL A 62 1.93 -3.32 -14.93
C VAL A 62 1.63 -2.35 -13.78
N MET A 63 0.36 -2.12 -13.49
CA MET A 63 -0.08 -1.25 -12.40
C MET A 63 0.43 -1.76 -11.04
N ASN A 64 0.24 -3.04 -10.75
CA ASN A 64 0.70 -3.66 -9.50
C ASN A 64 2.22 -3.69 -9.40
N ALA A 65 2.93 -3.97 -10.52
CA ALA A 65 4.38 -3.95 -10.52
C ALA A 65 4.93 -2.55 -10.17
N ILE A 66 4.33 -1.49 -10.72
CA ILE A 66 4.69 -0.12 -10.38
C ILE A 66 4.32 0.19 -8.93
N SER A 67 3.13 -0.18 -8.49
CA SER A 67 2.66 0.00 -7.10
C SER A 67 3.60 -0.66 -6.10
N ALA A 68 4.02 -1.90 -6.36
CA ALA A 68 4.96 -2.63 -5.53
C ALA A 68 6.35 -1.96 -5.49
N LEU A 69 6.91 -1.59 -6.65
CA LEU A 69 8.23 -0.96 -6.74
C LEU A 69 8.27 0.41 -6.06
N VAL A 70 7.25 1.24 -6.27
CA VAL A 70 7.18 2.58 -5.69
C VAL A 70 6.76 2.50 -4.21
N GLY A 71 5.87 1.57 -3.87
CA GLY A 71 5.37 1.31 -2.53
C GLY A 71 6.48 0.92 -1.55
N TRP A 72 7.53 0.23 -2.01
CA TRP A 72 8.73 -0.07 -1.20
C TRP A 72 9.34 1.16 -0.53
N VAL A 73 9.21 2.34 -1.15
CA VAL A 73 9.71 3.60 -0.59
C VAL A 73 8.58 4.40 0.05
N LEU A 74 7.44 4.54 -0.63
CA LEU A 74 6.37 5.43 -0.17
C LEU A 74 5.60 4.90 1.04
N ILE A 75 5.47 3.57 1.21
CA ILE A 75 4.79 2.99 2.36
C ILE A 75 5.57 3.27 3.67
N PRO A 76 6.89 3.00 3.76
CA PRO A 76 7.67 3.41 4.94
C PRO A 76 7.62 4.92 5.21
N VAL A 77 7.68 5.74 4.15
CA VAL A 77 7.57 7.20 4.28
C VAL A 77 6.20 7.60 4.85
N SER A 78 5.13 6.90 4.47
CA SER A 78 3.80 7.15 5.03
C SER A 78 3.73 6.82 6.53
N GLY A 79 4.41 5.78 6.99
CA GLY A 79 4.57 5.47 8.41
C GLY A 79 5.25 6.57 9.22
N ILE A 80 6.36 7.08 8.69
CA ILE A 80 7.07 8.21 9.31
C ILE A 80 6.14 9.43 9.40
N LEU A 81 5.36 9.70 8.35
CA LEU A 81 4.41 10.80 8.34
C LEU A 81 3.29 10.61 9.38
N THR A 82 2.77 9.39 9.54
CA THR A 82 1.79 9.03 10.57
C THR A 82 2.31 9.35 11.97
N GLU A 83 3.55 8.97 12.28
CA GLU A 83 4.16 9.29 13.57
C GLU A 83 4.20 10.81 13.81
N PHE A 84 4.68 11.60 12.84
CA PHE A 84 4.73 13.05 12.99
C PHE A 84 3.35 13.68 13.20
N LEU A 85 2.30 13.13 12.58
CA LEU A 85 0.93 13.62 12.73
C LEU A 85 0.32 13.26 14.09
N LEU A 86 0.66 12.08 14.63
CA LEU A 86 0.00 11.51 15.81
C LEU A 86 0.80 11.70 17.11
N LEU A 87 2.11 11.93 17.05
CA LEU A 87 2.97 12.22 18.21
C LEU A 87 2.37 13.24 19.20
N PRO A 88 1.69 14.34 18.78
CA PRO A 88 1.10 15.30 19.70
C PRO A 88 -0.17 14.80 20.43
N PHE A 89 -0.81 13.75 19.92
CA PHE A 89 -2.16 13.32 20.35
C PHE A 89 -2.20 11.89 20.89
N ALA A 90 -1.23 11.06 20.53
CA ALA A 90 -1.19 9.64 20.82
C ALA A 90 0.26 9.21 21.11
N PRO A 91 0.71 9.20 22.38
CA PRO A 91 2.05 8.75 22.70
C PRO A 91 2.11 7.22 22.63
N GLY A 92 2.45 6.67 21.47
CA GLY A 92 2.71 5.24 21.29
C GLY A 92 2.32 4.68 19.92
N THR A 93 3.30 4.10 19.24
CA THR A 93 3.21 3.44 17.92
C THR A 93 2.22 2.27 17.86
N PHE A 94 1.93 1.64 19.00
CA PHE A 94 0.98 0.52 19.11
C PHE A 94 -0.46 0.95 19.42
N GLN A 95 -0.75 2.24 19.54
CA GLN A 95 -2.13 2.69 19.72
C GLN A 95 -2.93 2.45 18.44
N LEU A 96 -4.19 2.02 18.58
CA LEU A 96 -5.09 1.73 17.46
C LEU A 96 -5.20 2.92 16.47
N SER A 97 -5.03 4.15 16.95
CA SER A 97 -4.97 5.36 16.13
C SER A 97 -3.88 5.31 15.06
N HIS A 98 -2.67 4.85 15.40
CA HIS A 98 -1.56 4.72 14.44
C HIS A 98 -1.87 3.67 13.38
N TRP A 99 -2.46 2.55 13.78
CA TRP A 99 -2.89 1.50 12.84
C TRP A 99 -3.97 1.98 11.88
N ILE A 100 -4.96 2.73 12.35
CA ILE A 100 -6.01 3.28 11.49
C ILE A 100 -5.44 4.27 10.49
N VAL A 101 -4.57 5.19 10.94
CA VAL A 101 -3.99 6.20 10.06
C VAL A 101 -3.04 5.57 9.05
N ASP A 102 -2.17 4.63 9.47
CA ASP A 102 -1.30 3.89 8.56
C ASP A 102 -2.11 3.08 7.54
N TYR A 103 -3.18 2.39 7.96
CA TYR A 103 -4.08 1.70 7.04
C TYR A 103 -4.64 2.64 5.96
N VAL A 104 -5.15 3.81 6.36
CA VAL A 104 -5.70 4.80 5.43
C VAL A 104 -4.61 5.32 4.49
N PHE A 105 -3.43 5.65 5.01
CA PHE A 105 -2.34 6.16 4.21
C PHE A 105 -1.79 5.14 3.23
N VAL A 106 -1.57 3.89 3.64
CA VAL A 106 -1.10 2.84 2.73
C VAL A 106 -2.12 2.60 1.61
N ALA A 107 -3.41 2.49 1.93
CA ALA A 107 -4.45 2.33 0.93
C ALA A 107 -4.49 3.51 -0.05
N LEU A 108 -4.37 4.75 0.44
CA LEU A 108 -4.33 5.95 -0.39
C LEU A 108 -3.07 6.03 -1.26
N VAL A 109 -1.90 5.70 -0.70
CA VAL A 109 -0.62 5.68 -1.42
C VAL A 109 -0.70 4.72 -2.61
N ASN A 110 -1.10 3.46 -2.39
CA ASN A 110 -1.26 2.49 -3.48
C ASN A 110 -2.27 2.98 -4.51
N THR A 111 -3.45 3.44 -4.06
CA THR A 111 -4.49 3.98 -4.95
C THR A 111 -3.97 5.11 -5.83
N CYS A 112 -3.16 6.01 -5.27
CA CYS A 112 -2.58 7.13 -6.01
C CYS A 112 -1.54 6.64 -7.02
N ILE A 113 -0.63 5.75 -6.62
CA ILE A 113 0.38 5.19 -7.52
C ILE A 113 -0.28 4.46 -8.70
N GLU A 114 -1.23 3.59 -8.40
CA GLU A 114 -1.94 2.78 -9.38
C GLU A 114 -2.81 3.61 -10.30
N GLY A 115 -3.57 4.55 -9.73
CA GLY A 115 -4.39 5.47 -10.51
C GLY A 115 -3.54 6.35 -11.44
N LEU A 116 -2.38 6.82 -10.96
CA LEU A 116 -1.43 7.58 -11.79
C LEU A 116 -0.81 6.71 -12.87
N ALA A 117 -0.48 5.44 -12.59
CA ALA A 117 0.00 4.50 -13.60
C ALA A 117 -1.06 4.25 -14.68
N MET A 118 -2.32 4.00 -14.28
CA MET A 118 -3.44 3.83 -15.21
C MET A 118 -3.71 5.07 -16.07
N THR A 119 -3.60 6.26 -15.49
CA THR A 119 -3.80 7.52 -16.22
C THR A 119 -2.60 7.85 -17.13
N GLY A 120 -1.37 7.70 -16.65
CA GLY A 120 -0.16 8.03 -17.38
C GLY A 120 0.10 7.10 -18.57
N ILE A 121 0.04 5.78 -18.31
CA ILE A 121 0.41 4.73 -19.27
C ILE A 121 -0.79 4.36 -20.14
N PHE A 122 -1.92 4.05 -19.51
CA PHE A 122 -3.07 3.45 -20.20
C PHE A 122 -4.19 4.46 -20.53
N LYS A 123 -4.00 5.74 -20.22
CA LYS A 123 -4.89 6.88 -20.54
C LYS A 123 -6.28 6.78 -19.93
N TYR A 124 -6.42 6.13 -18.78
CA TYR A 124 -7.65 6.16 -17.99
C TYR A 124 -7.86 7.52 -17.31
N ARG A 125 -9.11 7.87 -16.99
CA ARG A 125 -9.41 9.06 -16.19
C ARG A 125 -9.27 8.72 -14.70
N PHE A 126 -8.35 9.39 -14.01
CA PHE A 126 -8.06 9.15 -12.59
C PHE A 126 -9.33 9.14 -11.72
N LYS A 127 -10.19 10.17 -11.84
CA LYS A 127 -11.46 10.27 -11.07
C LYS A 127 -12.40 9.07 -11.26
N ARG A 128 -12.37 8.41 -12.42
CA ARG A 128 -13.20 7.23 -12.68
C ARG A 128 -12.60 5.97 -12.04
N VAL A 129 -11.28 5.86 -12.01
CA VAL A 129 -10.60 4.67 -11.48
C VAL A 129 -10.35 4.73 -9.98
N PHE A 130 -10.22 5.93 -9.43
CA PHE A 130 -9.84 6.18 -8.04
C PHE A 130 -10.71 5.42 -7.04
N TRP A 131 -12.04 5.47 -7.17
CA TRP A 131 -12.93 4.92 -6.15
C TRP A 131 -12.89 3.40 -6.04
N TRP A 132 -12.80 2.69 -7.18
CA TRP A 132 -12.71 1.24 -7.14
C TRP A 132 -11.29 0.78 -6.79
N LEU A 133 -10.25 1.52 -7.21
CA LEU A 133 -8.88 1.28 -6.78
C LEU A 133 -8.73 1.47 -5.27
N LEU A 134 -9.36 2.51 -4.70
CA LEU A 134 -9.37 2.75 -3.27
C LEU A 134 -10.04 1.60 -2.52
N ALA A 135 -11.19 1.13 -3.01
CA ALA A 135 -11.87 -0.02 -2.43
C ALA A 135 -11.02 -1.30 -2.50
N ALA A 136 -10.40 -1.58 -3.66
CA ALA A 136 -9.54 -2.74 -3.85
C ALA A 136 -8.32 -2.68 -2.91
N ASN A 137 -7.60 -1.56 -2.89
CA ASN A 137 -6.42 -1.37 -2.04
C ASN A 137 -6.76 -1.38 -0.55
N ALA A 138 -7.87 -0.77 -0.14
CA ALA A 138 -8.35 -0.83 1.23
C ALA A 138 -8.56 -2.28 1.68
N VAL A 139 -9.22 -3.10 0.85
CA VAL A 139 -9.40 -4.53 1.13
C VAL A 139 -8.06 -5.26 1.17
N SER A 140 -7.16 -5.05 0.21
CA SER A 140 -5.85 -5.68 0.16
C SER A 140 -5.01 -5.36 1.41
N VAL A 141 -5.01 -4.10 1.86
CA VAL A 141 -4.29 -3.69 3.08
C VAL A 141 -4.95 -4.28 4.32
N ALA A 142 -6.29 -4.30 4.40
CA ALA A 142 -7.01 -4.91 5.52
C ALA A 142 -6.69 -6.40 5.64
N LEU A 143 -6.69 -7.13 4.53
CA LEU A 143 -6.31 -8.54 4.50
C LEU A 143 -4.86 -8.73 4.92
N SER A 144 -3.96 -7.84 4.50
CA SER A 144 -2.55 -7.87 4.91
C SER A 144 -2.37 -7.63 6.42
N VAL A 145 -3.28 -6.92 7.09
CA VAL A 145 -3.24 -6.74 8.55
C VAL A 145 -3.87 -7.93 9.28
N LEU A 146 -4.97 -8.47 8.75
CA LEU A 146 -5.79 -9.49 9.42
C LEU A 146 -5.28 -10.92 9.23
N VAL A 147 -4.50 -11.18 8.18
CA VAL A 147 -3.89 -12.48 7.95
C VAL A 147 -2.69 -12.64 8.89
N PRO A 148 -2.76 -13.55 9.89
CA PRO A 148 -1.64 -13.80 10.78
C PRO A 148 -0.48 -14.44 10.00
N LEU A 149 0.75 -14.26 10.47
CA LEU A 149 1.92 -15.08 10.10
C LEU A 149 1.76 -16.56 10.55
N SER A 150 0.55 -17.10 10.59
CA SER A 150 0.35 -18.53 10.84
C SER A 150 0.81 -19.29 9.60
N ASN A 151 1.84 -20.11 9.78
CA ASN A 151 2.41 -21.11 8.85
C ASN A 151 3.73 -20.74 8.16
N PHE A 152 4.67 -20.14 8.89
CA PHE A 152 6.10 -20.38 8.66
C PHE A 152 6.72 -21.00 9.92
N ASP A 153 6.22 -22.19 10.30
CA ASP A 153 6.97 -23.19 11.07
C ASP A 153 7.24 -24.38 10.14
#